data_AF-A0AAW1N197-F1
#
_entry.id   AF-A0AAW1N197-F1
#
_cell.length_a   1.000
_cell.length_b   1.000
_cell.length_c   1.000
_cell.angle_alpha   90.00
_cell.angle_beta   90.00
_cell.angle_gamma   90.00
#
_symmetry.space_group_name_H-M   'P 1'
#
loop_
_entity.id
_entity.type
_entity.pdbx_description
1 polymer ?
#
loop_
_entity_poly.entity_id
_entity_poly.type
_entity_poly.pdbx_seq_one_letter_code
_entity_poly.pdbx_strand_id
1 'polypeptide(L)'
;MSCQDYNGLLNQIKTPFILGGDFNAHHSAIGSYKTDNDAMGSSKTDNDGNLLLKTIDNHQLVFLNDGSPTKLSRPNQCVSAIDVSLVSSSIAHYFDWEVVDDTYSSDHFPIKIVMGLRSSDIGTMFPRTRWKVEAGNLPLFTEYCNRFFPEDTQYLTAGKKLTLLFSFLTQAGDNCFKRKAPCILRRKPSPPWWDDSCTKVVQARRLFLKQYKNQPTFENYIKSQEAMAQKLWHTASDSLRKRKGKVGSISVVV
;
A
#
# COMPACT_ATOMS: atom_id res chain seq x y z
N MET A 1 0.90 6.42 -24.29
CA MET A 1 0.13 7.60 -23.85
C MET A 1 0.87 8.82 -24.38
N SER A 2 0.21 9.84 -24.93
CA SER A 2 0.92 10.99 -25.51
C SER A 2 1.38 11.99 -24.43
N CYS A 3 2.31 12.89 -24.77
CA CYS A 3 2.74 13.98 -23.87
C CYS A 3 1.57 14.84 -23.38
N GLN A 4 0.60 15.07 -24.28
CA GLN A 4 -0.57 15.91 -24.00
C GLN A 4 -1.48 15.25 -22.97
N ASP A 5 -1.62 13.93 -23.02
CA ASP A 5 -2.43 13.17 -22.05
C ASP A 5 -1.83 13.24 -20.64
N TYR A 6 -0.50 13.07 -20.51
CA TYR A 6 0.19 13.19 -19.22
C TYR A 6 0.06 14.60 -18.65
N ASN A 7 0.30 15.63 -19.45
CA ASN A 7 0.16 17.02 -19.01
C ASN A 7 -1.29 17.33 -18.61
N GLY A 8 -2.27 16.86 -19.38
CA GLY A 8 -3.68 17.02 -19.06
C GLY A 8 -4.05 16.37 -17.73
N LEU A 9 -3.54 15.17 -17.45
CA LEU A 9 -3.75 14.47 -16.18
C LEU A 9 -3.10 15.22 -15.01
N LEU A 10 -1.81 15.56 -15.12
CA LEU A 10 -1.05 16.16 -14.04
C LEU A 10 -1.57 17.57 -13.68
N ASN A 11 -2.01 18.36 -14.67
CA ASN A 11 -2.61 19.68 -14.43
C ASN A 11 -3.92 19.63 -13.63
N GLN A 12 -4.61 18.47 -13.57
CA GLN A 12 -5.84 18.31 -12.79
C GLN A 12 -5.57 17.95 -11.32
N ILE A 13 -4.34 17.56 -10.99
CA ILE A 13 -3.97 17.09 -9.65
C ILE A 13 -3.41 18.27 -8.85
N LYS A 14 -3.99 18.54 -7.69
CA LYS A 14 -3.48 19.58 -6.79
C LYS A 14 -2.15 19.13 -6.17
N THR A 15 -1.15 19.98 -6.25
CA THR A 15 0.14 19.79 -5.57
C THR A 15 0.04 20.08 -4.06
N PRO A 16 0.85 19.42 -3.21
CA PRO A 16 1.79 18.35 -3.56
C PRO A 16 1.10 16.97 -3.65
N PHE A 17 1.61 16.08 -4.51
CA PHE A 17 1.07 14.73 -4.69
C PHE A 17 2.16 13.68 -4.91
N ILE A 18 1.74 12.41 -4.83
CA ILE A 18 2.50 11.24 -5.23
C ILE A 18 1.70 10.49 -6.31
N LEU A 19 2.39 10.00 -7.33
CA LEU A 19 1.83 9.22 -8.44
C LEU A 19 2.70 7.96 -8.62
N GLY A 20 2.09 6.79 -8.63
CA GLY A 20 2.80 5.53 -8.85
C GLY A 20 2.03 4.61 -9.78
N GLY A 21 2.74 3.82 -10.59
CA GLY A 21 2.12 2.84 -11.47
C GLY A 21 3.13 2.15 -12.38
N ASP A 22 2.63 1.26 -13.23
CA ASP A 22 3.40 0.65 -14.31
C ASP A 22 3.35 1.55 -15.55
N PHE A 23 4.50 2.16 -15.88
CA PHE A 23 4.61 3.07 -17.02
C PHE A 23 5.02 2.35 -18.30
N ASN A 24 5.52 1.10 -18.20
CA ASN A 24 6.14 0.36 -19.30
C ASN A 24 7.18 1.19 -20.10
N ALA A 25 7.82 2.15 -19.43
CA ALA A 25 8.80 3.07 -20.02
C ALA A 25 10.21 2.63 -19.64
N HIS A 26 11.14 2.74 -20.58
CA HIS A 26 12.53 2.33 -20.38
C HIS A 26 13.47 3.52 -20.46
N HIS A 27 14.10 3.86 -19.34
CA HIS A 27 15.16 4.87 -19.31
C HIS A 27 16.22 4.54 -18.25
N SER A 28 17.49 4.84 -18.55
CA SER A 28 18.61 4.59 -17.62
C SER A 28 18.45 5.31 -16.28
N ALA A 29 17.93 6.55 -16.31
CA ALA A 29 17.60 7.34 -15.12
C ALA A 29 16.61 6.68 -14.13
N ILE A 30 15.81 5.69 -14.57
CA ILE A 30 14.90 4.93 -13.70
C ILE A 30 15.39 3.50 -13.44
N GLY A 31 16.60 3.15 -13.88
CA GLY A 31 17.18 1.80 -13.73
C GLY A 31 16.63 0.77 -14.72
N SER A 32 15.99 1.22 -15.81
CA SER A 32 15.38 0.33 -16.81
C SER A 32 16.12 0.42 -18.14
N TYR A 33 16.49 -0.73 -18.70
CA TYR A 33 17.19 -0.83 -19.98
C TYR A 33 16.34 -1.61 -20.99
N LYS A 34 16.23 -1.11 -22.22
CA LYS A 34 15.57 -1.83 -23.31
C LYS A 34 16.54 -2.82 -23.96
N THR A 35 16.05 -4.01 -24.32
CA THR A 35 16.78 -4.98 -25.15
C THR A 35 16.06 -5.23 -26.45
N ASP A 36 16.65 -4.78 -27.55
CA ASP A 36 16.26 -5.19 -28.89
C ASP A 36 17.28 -6.24 -29.36
N ASN A 37 17.24 -7.47 -28.84
CA ASN A 37 18.02 -8.66 -29.30
C ASN A 37 19.55 -8.55 -29.51
N ASP A 38 20.18 -7.40 -29.30
CA ASP A 38 21.60 -7.23 -29.49
C ASP A 38 22.30 -7.58 -28.18
N ALA A 39 22.98 -8.73 -28.22
CA ALA A 39 24.00 -9.08 -27.26
C ALA A 39 24.90 -7.86 -27.01
N MET A 40 25.08 -7.52 -25.73
CA MET A 40 26.02 -6.52 -25.23
C MET A 40 25.54 -5.05 -25.28
N GLY A 41 24.81 -4.65 -24.25
CA GLY A 41 25.08 -3.38 -23.57
C GLY A 41 24.62 -2.07 -24.21
N SER A 42 23.78 -2.07 -25.25
CA SER A 42 23.19 -0.80 -25.70
C SER A 42 22.08 -0.37 -24.73
N SER A 43 22.40 0.55 -23.80
CA SER A 43 21.43 1.24 -22.94
C SER A 43 20.52 2.13 -23.79
N LYS A 44 19.57 1.52 -24.51
CA LYS A 44 18.59 2.27 -25.29
C LYS A 44 17.44 2.69 -24.39
N THR A 45 17.29 3.99 -24.25
CA THR A 45 16.08 4.62 -23.71
C THR A 45 15.01 4.55 -24.80
N ASP A 46 13.75 4.33 -24.44
CA ASP A 46 12.66 4.39 -25.40
C ASP A 46 12.02 5.80 -25.45
N ASN A 47 11.18 6.00 -26.46
CA ASN A 47 10.47 7.28 -26.63
C ASN A 47 9.59 7.60 -25.42
N ASP A 48 9.00 6.57 -24.80
CA ASP A 48 8.13 6.71 -23.64
C ASP A 48 8.93 7.12 -22.39
N GLY A 49 10.14 6.59 -22.19
CA GLY A 49 11.05 6.98 -21.13
C GLY A 49 11.57 8.41 -21.29
N ASN A 50 11.93 8.81 -22.52
CA ASN A 50 12.29 10.20 -22.81
C ASN A 50 11.11 11.16 -22.59
N LEU A 51 9.90 10.72 -22.94
CA LEU A 51 8.68 11.48 -22.71
C LEU A 51 8.37 11.63 -21.22
N LEU A 52 8.51 10.55 -20.46
CA LEU A 52 8.31 10.54 -19.02
C LEU A 52 9.24 11.55 -18.33
N LEU A 53 10.53 11.56 -18.68
CA LEU A 53 11.48 12.54 -18.15
C LEU A 53 11.13 13.99 -18.45
N LYS A 54 10.74 14.29 -19.70
CA LYS A 54 10.28 15.64 -20.06
C LYS A 54 9.07 16.05 -19.23
N THR A 55 8.14 15.13 -19.01
CA THR A 55 6.95 15.37 -18.19
C THR A 55 7.33 15.66 -16.74
N ILE A 56 8.26 14.90 -16.19
CA ILE A 56 8.73 15.08 -14.81
C ILE A 56 9.37 16.45 -14.61
N ASP A 57 10.23 16.86 -15.54
CA ASP A 57 10.91 18.16 -15.52
C ASP A 57 9.88 19.32 -15.59
N ASN A 58 8.92 19.22 -16.49
CA ASN A 58 7.87 20.23 -16.66
C ASN A 58 6.96 20.40 -15.42
N HIS A 59 6.76 19.35 -14.63
CA HIS A 59 5.85 19.33 -13.48
C HIS A 59 6.57 19.37 -12.11
N GLN A 60 7.89 19.62 -12.10
CA GLN A 60 8.71 19.66 -10.88
C GLN A 60 8.57 18.39 -10.02
N LEU A 61 8.46 17.24 -10.67
CA LEU A 61 8.39 15.93 -10.04
C LEU A 61 9.78 15.34 -9.89
N VAL A 62 9.94 14.39 -8.99
CA VAL A 62 11.15 13.59 -8.84
C VAL A 62 10.82 12.11 -8.70
N PHE A 63 11.76 11.25 -9.12
CA PHE A 63 11.66 9.82 -8.89
C PHE A 63 11.96 9.49 -7.42
N LEU A 64 11.19 8.57 -6.87
CA LEU A 64 11.56 7.88 -5.62
C LEU A 64 12.35 6.58 -5.89
N ASN A 65 12.27 6.05 -7.11
CA ASN A 65 12.98 4.85 -7.52
C ASN A 65 14.51 5.01 -7.35
N ASP A 66 15.16 4.00 -6.78
CA ASP A 66 16.62 3.93 -6.63
C ASP A 66 17.32 3.17 -7.79
N GLY A 67 16.54 2.74 -8.79
CA GLY A 67 16.99 1.92 -9.92
C GLY A 67 16.90 0.41 -9.68
N SER A 68 16.42 -0.04 -8.52
CA SER A 68 16.17 -1.45 -8.24
C SER A 68 15.14 -2.03 -9.23
N PRO A 69 15.34 -3.27 -9.72
CA PRO A 69 14.42 -3.90 -10.66
C PRO A 69 13.03 -4.09 -10.04
N THR A 70 11.99 -3.64 -10.74
CA THR A 70 10.59 -3.75 -10.28
C THR A 70 9.87 -4.94 -10.91
N LYS A 71 10.53 -5.65 -11.83
CA LYS A 71 10.02 -6.86 -12.48
C LYS A 71 11.04 -7.98 -12.43
N LEU A 72 10.56 -9.21 -12.25
CA LEU A 72 11.36 -10.41 -12.32
C LEU A 72 11.73 -10.70 -13.78
N SER A 73 13.00 -10.50 -14.13
CA SER A 73 13.52 -10.82 -15.46
C SER A 73 13.46 -12.31 -15.75
N ARG A 74 13.12 -12.65 -16.99
CA ARG A 74 13.24 -14.01 -17.53
C ARG A 74 14.70 -14.33 -17.84
N PRO A 75 15.08 -15.61 -17.98
CA PRO A 75 16.40 -15.98 -18.47
C PRO A 75 16.71 -15.26 -19.78
N ASN A 76 17.92 -14.69 -19.87
CA ASN A 76 18.39 -13.88 -21.01
C ASN A 76 17.64 -12.55 -21.25
N GLN A 77 16.78 -12.12 -20.33
CA GLN A 77 16.16 -10.79 -20.36
C GLN A 77 16.92 -9.83 -19.44
N CYS A 78 17.08 -8.57 -19.84
CA CYS A 78 17.64 -7.55 -18.95
C CYS A 78 16.71 -7.23 -17.78
N VAL A 79 17.31 -6.62 -16.75
CA VAL A 79 16.58 -6.03 -15.62
C VAL A 79 15.73 -4.85 -16.08
N SER A 80 14.52 -4.76 -15.55
CA SER A 80 13.58 -3.69 -15.88
C SER A 80 12.96 -3.11 -14.60
N ALA A 81 12.93 -1.78 -14.55
CA ALA A 81 12.34 -0.97 -13.48
C ALA A 81 11.25 -0.07 -14.08
N ILE A 82 10.17 -0.71 -14.54
CA ILE A 82 9.08 -0.07 -15.31
C ILE A 82 7.96 0.47 -14.40
N ASP A 83 7.93 0.03 -13.15
CA ASP A 83 7.03 0.56 -12.13
C ASP A 83 7.68 1.79 -11.49
N VAL A 84 7.10 2.96 -11.75
CA VAL A 84 7.71 4.25 -11.38
C VAL A 84 6.88 4.92 -10.29
N SER A 85 7.55 5.48 -9.29
CA SER A 85 6.99 6.30 -8.22
C SER A 85 7.50 7.73 -8.35
N LEU A 86 6.59 8.64 -8.67
CA LEU A 86 6.83 10.07 -8.84
C LEU A 86 6.23 10.84 -7.68
N VAL A 87 6.92 11.88 -7.24
CA VAL A 87 6.46 12.73 -6.16
C VAL A 87 6.76 14.20 -6.46
N SER A 88 5.90 15.11 -6.00
CA SER A 88 6.23 16.54 -6.01
C SER A 88 7.53 16.79 -5.24
N SER A 89 8.48 17.48 -5.87
CA SER A 89 9.81 17.74 -5.31
C SER A 89 9.78 18.32 -3.88
N SER A 90 8.78 19.13 -3.55
CA SER A 90 8.61 19.77 -2.24
C SER A 90 8.36 18.80 -1.07
N ILE A 91 7.94 17.56 -1.33
CA ILE A 91 7.66 16.55 -0.30
C ILE A 91 8.52 15.29 -0.45
N ALA A 92 9.45 15.24 -1.41
CA ALA A 92 10.21 14.04 -1.73
C ALA A 92 11.04 13.51 -0.56
N HIS A 93 11.64 14.39 0.24
CA HIS A 93 12.47 14.05 1.39
C HIS A 93 11.71 13.43 2.57
N TYR A 94 10.37 13.42 2.52
CA TYR A 94 9.55 12.72 3.52
C TYR A 94 9.35 11.25 3.18
N PHE A 95 9.82 10.75 2.04
CA PHE A 95 9.54 9.38 1.62
C PHE A 95 10.79 8.50 1.62
N ASP A 96 10.64 7.32 2.22
CA ASP A 96 11.51 6.17 1.97
C ASP A 96 10.86 5.28 0.90
N TRP A 97 11.68 4.69 0.05
CA TRP A 97 11.25 3.83 -1.06
C TRP A 97 12.10 2.57 -1.08
N GLU A 98 11.47 1.41 -1.25
CA GLU A 98 12.18 0.14 -1.46
C GLU A 98 11.36 -0.82 -2.32
N VAL A 99 12.05 -1.70 -3.05
CA VAL A 99 11.44 -2.86 -3.70
C VAL A 99 11.39 -4.02 -2.72
N VAL A 100 10.22 -4.62 -2.55
CA VAL A 100 10.06 -5.80 -1.69
C VAL A 100 10.70 -7.02 -2.36
N ASP A 101 11.54 -7.74 -1.61
CA ASP A 101 12.26 -8.95 -2.06
C ASP A 101 11.35 -10.21 -2.18
N ASP A 102 10.15 -10.05 -2.70
CA ASP A 102 9.20 -11.13 -2.94
C ASP A 102 8.17 -10.68 -3.99
N THR A 103 7.98 -11.45 -5.07
CA THR A 103 6.97 -11.11 -6.10
C THR A 103 5.55 -11.49 -5.71
N TYR A 104 5.35 -12.22 -4.61
CA TYR A 104 4.04 -12.74 -4.17
C TYR A 104 3.24 -13.51 -5.25
N SER A 105 3.96 -14.18 -6.16
CA SER A 105 3.39 -14.88 -7.31
C SER A 105 2.91 -13.99 -8.47
N SER A 106 3.32 -12.73 -8.50
CA SER A 106 3.33 -11.90 -9.71
C SER A 106 4.68 -12.01 -10.43
N ASP A 107 4.76 -11.47 -11.64
CA ASP A 107 6.01 -11.15 -12.32
C ASP A 107 6.59 -9.79 -11.88
N HIS A 108 5.81 -8.94 -11.19
CA HIS A 108 6.27 -7.67 -10.61
C HIS A 108 6.63 -7.81 -9.12
N PHE A 109 7.63 -7.04 -8.69
CA PHE A 109 7.95 -6.84 -7.28
C PHE A 109 7.12 -5.68 -6.74
N PRO A 110 6.44 -5.84 -5.58
CA PRO A 110 5.78 -4.73 -4.94
C PRO A 110 6.76 -3.64 -4.53
N ILE A 111 6.35 -2.40 -4.71
CA ILE A 111 7.05 -1.22 -4.22
C ILE A 111 6.46 -0.85 -2.86
N LYS A 112 7.33 -0.64 -1.87
CA LYS A 112 6.96 -0.11 -0.57
C LYS A 112 7.44 1.34 -0.47
N ILE A 113 6.48 2.23 -0.22
CA ILE A 113 6.73 3.66 0.00
C ILE A 113 6.28 3.99 1.41
N VAL A 114 7.17 4.56 2.21
CA VAL A 114 6.90 4.95 3.60
C VAL A 114 7.05 6.45 3.70
N MET A 115 6.00 7.13 4.13
CA MET A 115 6.06 8.57 4.43
C MET A 115 6.50 8.77 5.88
N GLY A 116 7.74 9.20 6.07
CA GLY A 116 8.31 9.67 7.33
C GLY A 116 7.76 11.06 7.69
N LEU A 117 6.53 11.10 8.20
CA LEU A 117 5.99 12.32 8.76
C LEU A 117 6.67 12.62 10.11
N ARG A 118 7.22 13.83 10.26
CA ARG A 118 7.74 14.29 11.55
C ARG A 118 6.57 14.34 12.53
N SER A 119 6.77 13.78 13.72
CA SER A 119 5.75 13.66 14.78
C SER A 119 5.16 15.01 15.22
N SER A 120 5.79 16.13 14.90
CA SER A 120 5.26 17.48 15.08
C SER A 120 4.13 17.85 14.12
N ASP A 121 4.11 17.26 12.92
CA ASP A 121 3.23 17.68 11.81
C ASP A 121 1.99 16.80 11.70
N ILE A 122 2.07 15.58 12.23
CA ILE A 122 0.89 14.77 12.52
C ILE A 122 0.41 15.17 13.91
N GLY A 123 -0.56 16.07 13.99
CA GLY A 123 -1.37 16.23 15.20
C GLY A 123 -1.76 14.83 15.69
N THR A 124 -1.22 14.44 16.84
CA THR A 124 -1.10 13.06 17.34
C THR A 124 -2.15 12.11 16.75
N MET A 125 -1.80 11.37 15.69
CA MET A 125 -2.61 10.24 15.21
C MET A 125 -2.39 9.06 16.17
N PHE A 126 -2.71 9.26 17.44
CA PHE A 126 -3.01 8.13 18.27
C PHE A 126 -4.20 7.41 17.62
N PRO A 127 -4.16 6.08 17.48
CA PRO A 127 -5.35 5.35 17.06
C PRO A 127 -6.49 5.79 17.96
N ARG A 128 -7.56 6.37 17.40
CA ARG A 128 -8.69 6.89 18.18
C ARG A 128 -9.24 5.76 19.03
N THR A 129 -8.86 5.74 20.30
CA THR A 129 -9.33 4.76 21.25
C THR A 129 -10.75 5.11 21.65
N ARG A 130 -11.68 4.18 21.47
CA ARG A 130 -13.09 4.36 21.86
C ARG A 130 -13.20 4.49 23.38
N TRP A 131 -14.10 5.35 23.87
CA TRP A 131 -14.48 5.37 25.28
C TRP A 131 -15.15 4.05 25.67
N LYS A 132 -14.88 3.55 26.89
CA LYS A 132 -15.55 2.39 27.46
C LYS A 132 -16.90 2.82 28.05
N VAL A 133 -17.88 3.11 27.20
CA VAL A 133 -19.20 3.60 27.63
C VAL A 133 -19.91 2.58 28.54
N GLU A 134 -19.83 1.29 28.21
CA GLU A 134 -20.43 0.20 29.00
C GLU A 134 -19.85 0.05 30.41
N ALA A 135 -18.59 0.45 30.61
CA ALA A 135 -17.92 0.44 31.91
C ALA A 135 -17.83 1.85 32.53
N GLY A 136 -18.53 2.82 31.92
CA GLY A 136 -18.46 4.23 32.21
C GLY A 136 -19.60 4.70 33.11
N ASN A 137 -19.39 5.81 33.82
CA ASN A 137 -20.42 6.42 34.64
C ASN A 137 -21.26 7.37 33.76
N LEU A 138 -22.30 6.83 33.12
CA LEU A 138 -23.22 7.61 32.29
C LEU A 138 -23.90 8.76 33.07
N PRO A 139 -24.35 8.57 34.32
CA PRO A 139 -24.83 9.68 35.16
C PRO A 139 -23.86 10.85 35.29
N LEU A 140 -22.57 10.57 35.53
CA LEU A 140 -21.54 11.61 35.62
C LEU A 140 -21.39 12.38 34.29
N PHE A 141 -21.48 11.69 33.16
CA PHE A 141 -21.45 12.33 31.84
C PHE A 141 -22.66 13.24 31.60
N THR A 142 -23.85 12.80 32.01
CA THR A 142 -25.07 13.62 31.92
C THR A 142 -24.96 14.85 32.80
N GLU A 143 -24.48 14.72 34.04
CA GLU A 143 -24.24 15.86 34.94
C GLU A 143 -23.22 16.84 34.34
N TYR A 144 -22.11 16.34 33.80
CA TYR A 144 -21.10 17.15 33.13
C TYR A 144 -21.70 17.92 31.95
N CYS A 145 -22.49 17.25 31.10
CA CYS A 145 -23.16 17.90 29.98
C CYS A 145 -24.10 19.01 30.46
N ASN A 146 -24.98 18.72 31.42
CA ASN A 146 -25.94 19.69 31.92
C ASN A 146 -25.28 20.91 32.57
N ARG A 147 -24.10 20.73 33.18
CA ARG A 147 -23.40 21.80 33.90
C ARG A 147 -22.52 22.68 33.00
N PHE A 148 -21.89 22.09 31.99
CA PHE A 148 -20.84 22.75 31.22
C PHE A 148 -21.19 22.95 29.74
N PHE A 149 -22.36 22.51 29.27
CA PHE A 149 -22.76 22.72 27.89
C PHE A 149 -22.87 24.23 27.59
N PRO A 150 -22.20 24.74 26.56
CA PRO A 150 -22.25 26.16 26.24
C PRO A 150 -23.63 26.55 25.67
N GLU A 151 -24.36 27.36 26.43
CA GLU A 151 -25.72 27.80 26.06
C GLU A 151 -25.72 28.87 24.96
N ASP A 152 -24.72 29.76 24.94
CA ASP A 152 -24.70 30.90 24.01
C ASP A 152 -23.89 30.61 22.73
N THR A 153 -24.55 29.97 21.77
CA THR A 153 -23.96 29.68 20.44
C THR A 153 -24.71 30.35 19.29
N GLN A 154 -25.68 31.24 19.58
CA GLN A 154 -26.61 31.76 18.57
C GLN A 154 -25.92 32.52 17.43
N TYR A 155 -24.82 33.22 17.73
CA TYR A 155 -24.02 33.99 16.78
C TYR A 155 -23.07 33.17 15.90
N LEU A 156 -22.96 31.85 16.13
CA LEU A 156 -22.05 30.98 15.40
C LEU A 156 -22.69 30.42 14.12
N THR A 157 -21.87 30.29 13.07
CA THR A 157 -22.24 29.55 11.86
C THR A 157 -22.40 28.06 12.14
N ALA A 158 -23.16 27.35 11.31
CA ALA A 158 -23.44 25.92 11.49
C ALA A 158 -22.14 25.07 11.63
N GLY A 159 -21.12 25.34 10.82
CA GLY A 159 -19.83 24.64 10.90
C GLY A 159 -19.09 24.87 12.22
N LYS A 160 -19.15 26.11 12.76
CA LYS A 160 -18.55 26.43 14.06
C LYS A 160 -19.31 25.78 15.21
N LYS A 161 -20.65 25.74 15.14
CA LYS A 161 -21.50 25.03 16.11
C LYS A 161 -21.16 23.54 16.18
N LEU A 162 -21.02 22.88 15.02
CA LEU A 162 -20.63 21.47 14.95
C LEU A 162 -19.23 21.22 15.54
N THR A 163 -18.26 22.06 15.20
CA THR A 163 -16.89 21.95 15.73
C THR A 163 -16.87 22.08 17.25
N LEU A 164 -17.63 23.05 17.78
CA LEU A 164 -17.76 23.28 19.21
C LEU A 164 -18.46 22.10 19.90
N LEU A 165 -19.54 21.56 19.32
CA LEU A 165 -20.21 20.37 19.83
C LEU A 165 -19.28 19.16 19.89
N PHE A 166 -18.54 18.88 18.81
CA PHE A 166 -17.62 17.75 18.78
C PHE A 166 -16.47 17.88 19.77
N SER A 167 -15.90 19.07 19.91
CA SER A 167 -14.84 19.33 20.90
C SER A 167 -15.36 19.19 22.33
N PHE A 168 -16.55 19.73 22.63
CA PHE A 168 -17.20 19.58 23.92
C PHE A 168 -17.50 18.12 24.27
N LEU A 169 -18.14 17.37 23.36
CA LEU A 169 -18.44 15.95 23.58
C LEU A 169 -17.17 15.13 23.75
N THR A 170 -16.09 15.49 23.06
CA THR A 170 -14.79 14.84 23.23
C THR A 170 -14.23 15.09 24.62
N GLN A 171 -14.27 16.34 25.09
CA GLN A 171 -13.82 16.71 26.43
C GLN A 171 -14.67 16.07 27.53
N ALA A 172 -16.00 16.10 27.41
CA ALA A 172 -16.91 15.45 28.35
C ALA A 172 -16.63 13.93 28.40
N GLY A 173 -16.43 13.30 27.23
CA GLY A 173 -16.08 11.89 27.15
C GLY A 173 -14.74 11.57 27.81
N ASP A 174 -13.74 12.43 27.65
CA ASP A 174 -12.41 12.24 28.24
C ASP A 174 -12.38 12.40 29.76
N ASN A 175 -13.24 13.26 30.31
CA ASN A 175 -13.39 13.41 31.76
C ASN A 175 -14.23 12.30 32.41
N CYS A 176 -15.22 11.76 31.69
CA CYS A 176 -16.18 10.84 32.29
C CYS A 176 -15.89 9.36 31.99
N PHE A 177 -15.18 9.06 30.89
CA PHE A 177 -14.95 7.70 30.44
C PHE A 177 -13.47 7.39 30.26
N LYS A 178 -13.07 6.22 30.77
CA LYS A 178 -11.76 5.66 30.40
C LYS A 178 -11.77 5.27 28.92
N ARG A 179 -10.70 5.62 28.20
CA ARG A 179 -10.47 5.14 26.84
C ARG A 179 -10.05 3.67 26.85
N LYS A 180 -10.46 2.89 25.85
CA LYS A 180 -9.89 1.56 25.61
C LYS A 180 -8.39 1.73 25.39
N ALA A 181 -7.55 0.93 26.04
CA ALA A 181 -6.12 0.96 25.72
C ALA A 181 -5.96 0.72 24.20
N PRO A 182 -5.07 1.44 23.52
CA PRO A 182 -4.75 1.11 22.14
C PRO A 182 -4.36 -0.37 22.11
N CYS A 183 -4.94 -1.13 21.18
CA CYS A 183 -4.56 -2.52 20.96
C CYS A 183 -3.14 -2.51 20.37
N ILE A 184 -2.15 -2.35 21.22
CA ILE A 184 -0.75 -2.50 20.87
C ILE A 184 -0.52 -4.00 20.82
N LEU A 185 -0.61 -4.54 19.61
CA LEU A 185 0.02 -5.80 19.22
C LEU A 185 -0.48 -7.04 19.97
N ARG A 186 -1.74 -7.44 19.75
CA ARG A 186 -1.98 -8.88 19.60
C ARG A 186 -1.51 -9.27 18.20
N ARG A 187 -0.59 -10.25 18.10
CA ARG A 187 -0.28 -10.91 16.82
C ARG A 187 -1.63 -11.24 16.19
N LYS A 188 -1.92 -10.65 15.03
CA LYS A 188 -3.17 -10.95 14.32
C LYS A 188 -3.19 -12.47 14.12
N PRO A 189 -4.25 -13.18 14.54
CA PRO A 189 -4.34 -14.60 14.26
C PRO A 189 -4.22 -14.78 12.74
N SER A 190 -3.58 -15.88 12.32
CA SER A 190 -3.51 -16.24 10.91
C SER A 190 -4.94 -16.22 10.33
N PRO A 191 -5.12 -15.74 9.09
CA PRO A 191 -6.43 -15.75 8.46
C PRO A 191 -7.04 -17.15 8.51
N PRO A 192 -8.38 -17.30 8.62
CA PRO A 192 -9.03 -18.63 8.70
C PRO A 192 -8.81 -19.49 7.45
N TRP A 193 -8.28 -18.90 6.38
CA TRP A 193 -7.91 -19.57 5.15
C TRP A 193 -6.44 -20.02 5.08
N TRP A 194 -5.62 -19.70 6.08
CA TRP A 194 -4.20 -20.02 6.12
C TRP A 194 -3.92 -21.19 7.06
N ASP A 195 -3.31 -22.26 6.55
CA ASP A 195 -2.89 -23.43 7.31
C ASP A 195 -1.39 -23.76 7.12
N ASP A 196 -0.94 -24.85 7.74
CA ASP A 196 0.46 -25.29 7.63
C ASP A 196 0.86 -25.68 6.20
N SER A 197 -0.10 -26.18 5.40
CA SER A 197 0.15 -26.50 3.99
C SER A 197 0.42 -25.21 3.19
N CYS A 198 -0.40 -24.18 3.40
CA CYS A 198 -0.18 -22.85 2.82
C CYS A 198 1.21 -22.30 3.20
N THR A 199 1.60 -22.45 4.47
CA THR A 199 2.92 -22.02 4.97
C THR A 199 4.07 -22.73 4.24
N LYS A 200 4.00 -24.07 4.10
CA LYS A 200 5.02 -24.86 3.40
C LYS A 200 5.19 -24.45 1.94
N VAL A 201 4.09 -24.30 1.22
CA VAL A 201 4.13 -23.95 -0.21
C VAL A 201 4.66 -22.53 -0.42
N VAL A 202 4.32 -21.59 0.47
CA VAL A 202 4.86 -20.23 0.43
C VAL A 202 6.36 -20.20 0.76
N GLN A 203 6.82 -21.00 1.74
CA GLN A 203 8.24 -21.14 2.06
C GLN A 203 9.03 -21.73 0.88
N ALA A 204 8.54 -22.80 0.25
CA ALA A 204 9.16 -23.42 -0.92
C ALA A 204 9.28 -22.41 -2.08
N ARG A 205 8.20 -21.69 -2.39
CA ARG A 205 8.22 -20.64 -3.42
C ARG A 205 9.26 -19.55 -3.13
N ARG A 206 9.33 -19.05 -1.88
CA ARG A 206 10.33 -18.04 -1.48
C ARG A 206 11.76 -18.57 -1.63
N LEU A 207 11.99 -19.82 -1.25
CA LEU A 207 13.29 -20.48 -1.39
C LEU A 207 13.73 -20.52 -2.86
N PHE A 208 12.88 -21.03 -3.75
CA PHE A 208 13.23 -21.14 -5.18
C PHE A 208 13.35 -19.79 -5.87
N LEU A 209 12.52 -18.80 -5.51
CA LEU A 209 12.69 -17.43 -5.99
C LEU A 209 14.04 -16.86 -5.58
N LYS A 210 14.44 -17.02 -4.31
CA LYS A 210 15.75 -16.59 -3.81
C LYS A 210 16.90 -17.29 -4.53
N GLN A 211 16.79 -18.60 -4.77
CA GLN A 211 17.78 -19.35 -5.55
C GLN A 211 17.91 -18.81 -6.98
N TYR A 212 16.79 -18.54 -7.65
CA TYR A 212 16.81 -17.96 -9.00
C TYR A 212 17.41 -16.56 -9.03
N LYS A 213 17.07 -15.70 -8.06
CA LYS A 213 17.65 -14.35 -7.96
C LYS A 213 19.16 -14.38 -7.74
N ASN A 214 19.66 -15.33 -6.95
CA ASN A 214 21.09 -15.48 -6.70
C ASN A 214 21.83 -16.14 -7.87
N GLN A 215 21.17 -17.04 -8.59
CA GLN A 215 21.72 -17.82 -9.70
C GLN A 215 20.67 -17.91 -10.83
N PRO A 216 20.67 -16.97 -11.78
CA PRO A 216 19.65 -16.85 -12.82
C PRO A 216 19.86 -17.86 -13.95
N THR A 217 19.86 -19.15 -13.62
CA THR A 217 19.91 -20.24 -14.61
C THR A 217 18.50 -20.59 -15.08
N PHE A 218 18.39 -21.16 -16.28
CA PHE A 218 17.12 -21.65 -16.81
C PHE A 218 16.47 -22.72 -15.90
N GLU A 219 17.29 -23.57 -15.28
CA GLU A 219 16.82 -24.58 -14.32
C GLU A 219 16.22 -23.95 -13.06
N ASN A 220 16.90 -22.96 -12.46
CA ASN A 220 16.39 -22.28 -11.27
C ASN A 220 15.13 -21.46 -11.59
N TYR A 221 15.06 -20.91 -12.81
CA TYR A 221 13.85 -20.24 -13.29
C TYR A 221 12.67 -21.21 -13.33
N ILE A 222 12.83 -22.39 -13.95
CA ILE A 222 11.76 -23.41 -14.01
C ILE A 222 11.30 -23.79 -12.61
N LYS A 223 12.22 -24.11 -11.69
CA LYS A 223 11.87 -24.45 -10.30
C LYS A 223 11.10 -23.34 -9.60
N SER A 224 11.48 -22.08 -9.82
CA SER A 224 10.77 -20.91 -9.28
C SER A 224 9.36 -20.79 -9.86
N GLN A 225 9.19 -21.00 -11.18
CA GLN A 225 7.88 -20.97 -11.84
C GLN A 225 6.97 -22.12 -11.37
N GLU A 226 7.50 -23.33 -11.24
CA GLU A 226 6.77 -24.49 -10.72
C GLU A 226 6.27 -24.25 -9.30
N ALA A 227 7.14 -23.76 -8.40
CA ALA A 227 6.76 -23.45 -7.03
C ALA A 227 5.73 -22.31 -6.94
N MET A 228 5.79 -21.34 -7.86
CA MET A 228 4.78 -20.29 -8.00
C MET A 228 3.42 -20.85 -8.41
N ALA A 229 3.40 -21.73 -9.42
CA ALA A 229 2.18 -22.40 -9.88
C ALA A 229 1.56 -23.29 -8.79
N GLN A 230 2.38 -24.05 -8.05
CA GLN A 230 1.94 -24.85 -6.91
C GLN A 230 1.27 -23.99 -5.84
N LYS A 231 1.86 -22.83 -5.49
CA LYS A 231 1.24 -21.88 -4.54
C LYS A 231 -0.12 -21.42 -5.02
N LEU A 232 -0.24 -21.00 -6.28
CA LEU A 232 -1.49 -20.50 -6.84
C LEU A 232 -2.57 -21.59 -6.83
N TRP A 233 -2.21 -22.80 -7.23
CA TRP A 233 -3.11 -23.95 -7.23
C TRP A 233 -3.61 -24.32 -5.83
N HIS A 234 -2.70 -24.36 -4.84
CA HIS A 234 -3.08 -24.60 -3.44
C HIS A 234 -4.02 -23.52 -2.91
N THR A 235 -3.71 -22.25 -3.15
CA THR A 235 -4.55 -21.12 -2.70
C THR A 235 -5.96 -21.16 -3.33
N ALA A 236 -6.04 -21.50 -4.62
CA ALA A 236 -7.31 -21.64 -5.33
C ALA A 236 -8.13 -22.84 -4.83
N SER A 237 -7.48 -23.99 -4.64
CA SER A 237 -8.11 -25.23 -4.13
C SER A 237 -8.66 -25.05 -2.72
N ASP A 238 -7.92 -24.40 -1.82
CA ASP A 238 -8.39 -24.10 -0.46
C ASP A 238 -9.55 -23.10 -0.44
N SER A 239 -9.52 -22.10 -1.32
CA SER A 239 -10.62 -21.15 -1.50
C SER A 239 -11.90 -21.87 -1.95
N LEU A 240 -11.80 -22.84 -2.86
CA LEU A 240 -12.93 -23.67 -3.30
C LEU A 240 -13.45 -24.59 -2.21
N ARG A 241 -12.57 -25.26 -1.45
CA ARG A 241 -12.94 -26.15 -0.33
C ARG A 241 -13.74 -25.40 0.74
N LYS A 242 -13.32 -24.19 1.09
CA LYS A 242 -14.00 -23.36 2.11
C LYS A 242 -15.32 -22.77 1.62
N ARG A 243 -15.49 -22.51 0.31
CA ARG A 243 -16.79 -22.13 -0.26
C ARG A 243 -17.81 -23.28 -0.17
N LYS A 244 -17.38 -24.52 -0.42
CA LYS A 244 -18.25 -25.71 -0.30
C LYS A 244 -18.65 -26.00 1.15
N GLY A 245 -17.76 -25.78 2.13
CA GLY A 245 -18.06 -25.97 3.56
C GLY A 245 -19.04 -24.95 4.18
N LYS A 246 -19.46 -23.90 3.44
CA LYS A 246 -20.46 -22.92 3.89
C LYS A 246 -21.88 -23.17 3.37
N VAL A 247 -22.09 -24.18 2.52
CA VAL A 247 -23.44 -24.58 2.11
C VAL A 247 -23.99 -25.49 3.20
N GLY A 248 -24.56 -24.89 4.24
CA GLY A 248 -25.41 -25.61 5.19
C GLY A 248 -26.58 -26.23 4.41
N SER A 249 -26.84 -27.50 4.65
CA SER A 249 -28.00 -28.23 4.14
C SER A 249 -29.28 -27.48 4.47
N ILE A 250 -29.90 -26.87 3.47
CA ILE A 250 -31.28 -26.36 3.57
C ILE A 250 -32.18 -27.56 3.26
N SER A 251 -32.69 -28.18 4.32
CA SER A 251 -33.83 -29.10 4.22
C SER A 251 -35.09 -28.25 4.08
N VAL A 252 -35.64 -28.15 2.88
CA VAL A 252 -37.01 -27.68 2.68
C VAL A 252 -37.93 -28.87 2.91
N VAL A 253 -38.66 -28.86 4.02
CA VAL A 253 -39.83 -29.71 4.19
C VAL A 253 -40.92 -29.13 3.29
N VAL A 254 -41.51 -30.01 2.46
CA VAL A 254 -42.55 -29.69 1.46
C VAL A 254 -43.77 -29.04 2.10
#